data_AF-A0A6L6PRG6-F1
#
_entry.id   AF-A0A6L6PRG6-F1
#
_cell.length_a   1.000
_cell.length_b   1.000
_cell.length_c   1.000
_cell.angle_alpha   90.00
_cell.angle_beta   90.00
_cell.angle_gamma   90.00
#
_symmetry.space_group_name_H-M   'P 1'
#
loop_
_entity.id
_entity.type
_entity.pdbx_description
1 polymer ?
#
loop_
_entity_poly.entity_id
_entity_poly.type
_entity_poly.pdbx_seq_one_letter_code
_entity_poly.pdbx_strand_id
1 'polypeptide(L)'
;MSEENIYLRVAQLDKIVVRHPALERARLGIEDCVAKTQFFREPVGSLLLGEGGMGKTTVCRALLASMPESMRIDSHVARTLVPAFYASVPSPATVKSVAASLLAKLNDPSPLAGTTAHMTNRLCLLLAACETKLVLLDEIHHLFDIQKTTTRVNVQVCNWIKTVVNATKV
;
A
#
# COMPACT_ATOMS: atom_id res chain seq x y z
N MET A 1 20.26 -36.04 11.98
CA MET A 1 19.63 -34.83 11.39
C MET A 1 19.46 -33.83 12.51
N SER A 2 20.11 -32.68 12.45
CA SER A 2 19.94 -31.62 13.47
C SER A 2 18.54 -31.01 13.38
N GLU A 3 17.95 -30.62 14.51
CA GLU A 3 16.64 -29.97 14.58
C GLU A 3 16.55 -28.72 13.68
N GLU A 4 17.66 -28.00 13.55
CA GLU A 4 17.83 -26.84 12.66
C GLU A 4 17.52 -27.15 11.18
N ASN A 5 17.80 -28.37 10.72
CA ASN A 5 17.51 -28.81 9.35
C ASN A 5 15.99 -29.00 9.13
N ILE A 6 15.25 -29.44 10.16
CA ILE A 6 13.79 -29.61 10.08
C ILE A 6 13.11 -28.26 9.95
N TYR A 7 13.50 -27.28 10.76
CA TYR A 7 12.93 -25.92 10.70
C TYR A 7 13.16 -25.25 9.34
N LEU A 8 14.37 -25.39 8.77
CA LEU A 8 14.67 -24.86 7.43
C LEU A 8 13.81 -25.48 6.33
N ARG A 9 13.50 -26.79 6.43
CA ARG A 9 12.63 -27.48 5.47
C ARG A 9 11.16 -27.08 5.62
N VAL A 10 10.66 -26.94 6.86
CA VAL A 10 9.29 -26.48 7.12
C VAL A 10 9.10 -25.04 6.64
N ALA A 11 10.09 -24.16 6.83
CA ALA A 11 10.04 -22.79 6.32
C ALA A 11 9.95 -22.69 4.78
N GLN A 12 10.30 -23.75 4.03
CA GLN A 12 10.08 -23.79 2.58
C GLN A 12 8.60 -23.91 2.23
N LEU A 13 7.77 -24.50 3.10
CA LEU A 13 6.33 -24.63 2.89
C LEU A 13 5.62 -23.27 2.91
N ASP A 14 6.13 -22.30 3.68
CA ASP A 14 5.58 -20.93 3.74
C ASP A 14 5.69 -20.18 2.39
N LYS A 15 6.52 -20.67 1.48
CA LYS A 15 6.67 -20.13 0.11
C LYS A 15 5.60 -20.68 -0.84
N ILE A 16 4.91 -21.75 -0.46
CA ILE A 16 3.89 -22.40 -1.29
C ILE A 16 2.55 -21.74 -1.01
N VAL A 17 2.02 -21.02 -1.99
CA VAL A 17 0.66 -20.47 -1.92
C VAL A 17 -0.29 -21.42 -2.64
N VAL A 18 -1.15 -22.09 -1.88
CA VAL A 18 -2.24 -22.89 -2.45
C VAL A 18 -3.35 -21.95 -2.90
N ARG A 19 -3.70 -22.01 -4.20
CA ARG A 19 -4.78 -21.20 -4.75
C ARG A 19 -6.13 -21.67 -4.20
N HIS A 20 -6.65 -20.92 -3.23
CA HIS A 20 -7.95 -21.17 -2.61
C HIS A 20 -9.00 -20.19 -3.17
N PRO A 21 -10.27 -20.58 -3.36
CA PRO A 21 -11.31 -19.71 -3.90
C PRO A 21 -11.48 -18.37 -3.17
N ALA A 22 -11.28 -18.32 -1.84
CA ALA A 22 -11.31 -17.06 -1.10
C ALA A 22 -10.14 -16.12 -1.44
N LEU A 23 -8.95 -16.68 -1.68
CA LEU A 23 -7.77 -15.90 -2.10
C LEU A 23 -7.99 -15.30 -3.49
N GLU A 24 -8.49 -16.11 -4.44
CA GLU A 24 -8.79 -15.61 -5.79
C GLU A 24 -9.91 -14.56 -5.77
N ARG A 25 -10.97 -14.75 -4.98
CA ARG A 25 -12.01 -13.72 -4.82
C ARG A 25 -11.46 -12.40 -4.29
N ALA A 26 -10.60 -12.45 -3.27
CA ALA A 26 -9.97 -11.25 -2.73
C ALA A 26 -9.06 -10.56 -3.76
N ARG A 27 -8.23 -11.35 -4.47
CA ARG A 27 -7.34 -10.84 -5.52
C ARG A 27 -8.12 -10.19 -6.66
N LEU A 28 -9.11 -10.90 -7.22
CA LEU A 28 -9.95 -10.40 -8.30
C LEU A 28 -10.77 -9.17 -7.90
N GLY A 29 -11.28 -9.12 -6.67
CA GLY A 29 -12.00 -7.95 -6.17
C GLY A 29 -11.13 -6.69 -6.12
N ILE A 30 -9.86 -6.83 -5.72
CA ILE A 30 -8.90 -5.72 -5.68
C ILE A 30 -8.49 -5.31 -7.11
N GLU A 31 -8.22 -6.27 -8.00
CA GLU A 31 -7.89 -6.00 -9.40
C GLU A 31 -9.04 -5.30 -10.14
N ASP A 32 -10.28 -5.69 -9.87
CA ASP A 32 -11.47 -5.04 -10.40
C ASP A 32 -11.58 -3.58 -9.93
N CYS A 33 -11.22 -3.28 -8.67
CA CYS A 33 -11.16 -1.90 -8.18
C CYS A 33 -10.11 -1.08 -8.93
N VAL A 34 -8.91 -1.65 -9.14
CA VAL A 34 -7.84 -1.00 -9.93
C VAL A 34 -8.30 -0.72 -11.36
N ALA A 35 -8.96 -1.68 -12.00
CA ALA A 35 -9.51 -1.51 -13.35
C ALA A 35 -10.59 -0.41 -13.37
N LYS A 36 -11.55 -0.45 -12.45
CA LYS A 36 -12.60 0.57 -12.34
C LYS A 36 -12.04 1.97 -12.16
N THR A 37 -11.03 2.14 -11.31
CA THR A 37 -10.35 3.43 -11.11
C THR A 37 -9.81 3.99 -12.43
N GLN A 38 -9.21 3.15 -13.26
CA GLN A 38 -8.65 3.55 -14.55
C GLN A 38 -9.74 3.86 -15.59
N PHE A 39 -10.78 3.02 -15.70
CA PHE A 39 -11.83 3.18 -16.70
C PHE A 39 -12.81 4.31 -16.38
N PHE A 40 -13.21 4.46 -15.12
CA PHE A 40 -14.18 5.46 -14.69
C PHE A 40 -13.54 6.81 -14.34
N ARG A 41 -12.21 6.88 -14.23
CA ARG A 41 -11.47 8.07 -13.78
C ARG A 41 -11.90 8.58 -12.40
N GLU A 42 -12.46 7.67 -11.60
CA GLU A 42 -12.91 7.87 -10.23
C GLU A 42 -12.27 6.81 -9.34
N PRO A 43 -11.61 7.19 -8.24
CA PRO A 43 -10.92 6.24 -7.38
C PRO A 43 -11.89 5.30 -6.66
N VAL A 44 -11.69 3.99 -6.85
CA VAL A 44 -12.42 2.93 -6.16
C VAL A 44 -11.49 2.20 -5.21
N GLY A 45 -11.80 2.26 -3.91
CA GLY A 45 -11.09 1.52 -2.87
C GLY A 45 -11.78 0.22 -2.49
N SER A 46 -11.02 -0.70 -1.88
CA SER A 46 -11.52 -1.95 -1.33
C SER A 46 -10.99 -2.17 0.09
N LEU A 47 -11.80 -2.80 0.95
CA LEU A 47 -11.38 -3.20 2.29
C LEU A 47 -11.21 -4.73 2.36
N LEU A 48 -9.99 -5.19 2.64
CA LEU A 48 -9.68 -6.60 2.80
C LEU A 48 -9.83 -7.03 4.26
N LEU A 49 -10.94 -7.72 4.56
CA LEU A 49 -11.27 -8.17 5.91
C LEU A 49 -10.97 -9.66 6.12
N GLY A 50 -10.55 -9.99 7.33
CA GLY A 50 -10.27 -11.35 7.79
C GLY A 50 -9.51 -11.30 9.10
N GLU A 51 -9.63 -12.32 9.96
CA GLU A 51 -8.89 -12.35 11.22
C GLU A 51 -7.38 -12.60 11.00
N GLY A 52 -6.60 -12.61 12.08
CA GLY A 52 -5.18 -12.93 12.03
C GLY A 52 -4.94 -14.34 11.46
N GLY A 53 -4.01 -14.48 10.51
CA GLY A 53 -3.69 -15.78 9.91
C GLY A 53 -4.54 -16.20 8.70
N MET A 54 -5.57 -15.43 8.31
CA MET A 54 -6.42 -15.74 7.14
C MET A 54 -5.76 -15.47 5.77
N GLY A 55 -4.46 -15.22 5.71
CA GLY A 55 -3.74 -15.03 4.44
C GLY A 55 -3.94 -13.68 3.75
N LYS A 56 -4.40 -12.63 4.46
CA LYS A 56 -4.51 -11.26 3.91
C LYS A 56 -3.19 -10.76 3.32
N THR A 57 -2.10 -10.90 4.07
CA THR A 57 -0.75 -10.55 3.61
C THR A 57 -0.31 -11.40 2.42
N THR A 58 -0.82 -12.63 2.29
CA THR A 58 -0.58 -13.48 1.12
C THR A 58 -1.28 -12.93 -0.12
N VAL A 59 -2.52 -12.44 0.00
CA VAL A 59 -3.23 -11.73 -1.09
C VAL A 59 -2.46 -10.48 -1.51
N CYS A 60 -2.03 -9.66 -0.54
CA CYS A 60 -1.22 -8.47 -0.82
C CYS A 60 0.07 -8.81 -1.59
N ARG A 61 0.81 -9.83 -1.14
CA ARG A 61 2.03 -10.30 -1.83
C ARG A 61 1.76 -10.78 -3.25
N ALA A 62 0.66 -11.51 -3.47
CA ALA A 62 0.28 -11.97 -4.80
C ALA A 62 -0.03 -10.81 -5.76
N LEU A 63 -0.70 -9.76 -5.27
CA LEU A 63 -1.00 -8.55 -6.04
C LEU A 63 0.26 -7.74 -6.38
N LEU A 64 1.18 -7.58 -5.41
CA LEU A 64 2.46 -6.92 -5.67
C LEU A 64 3.28 -7.69 -6.71
N ALA A 65 3.28 -9.02 -6.64
CA ALA A 65 4.00 -9.86 -7.60
C ALA A 65 3.42 -9.77 -9.02
N SER A 66 2.12 -9.48 -9.19
CA SER A 66 1.52 -9.25 -10.51
C SER A 66 1.75 -7.84 -11.06
N MET A 67 2.26 -6.92 -10.23
CA MET A 67 2.58 -5.53 -10.59
C MET A 67 4.02 -5.19 -10.14
N PRO A 68 5.05 -5.82 -10.73
CA PRO A 68 6.42 -5.62 -10.30
C PRO A 68 6.93 -4.21 -10.63
N GLU A 69 7.85 -3.72 -9.80
CA GLU A 69 8.64 -2.52 -10.12
C GLU A 69 9.44 -2.73 -11.40
N SER A 70 9.59 -1.66 -12.19
CA SER A 70 10.35 -1.70 -13.43
C SER A 70 10.99 -0.35 -13.74
N MET A 71 11.99 -0.35 -14.62
CA MET A 71 12.61 0.88 -15.12
C MET A 71 12.12 1.14 -16.54
N ARG A 72 11.67 2.37 -16.81
CA ARG A 72 11.40 2.87 -18.16
C ARG A 72 12.42 3.94 -18.52
N ILE A 73 12.95 3.87 -19.73
CA ILE A 73 13.89 4.87 -20.26
C ILE A 73 13.16 5.64 -21.35
N ASP A 74 12.79 6.88 -21.06
CA ASP A 74 12.15 7.78 -22.01
C ASP A 74 13.12 8.91 -22.34
N SER A 75 13.45 9.11 -23.62
CA SER A 75 14.27 10.26 -24.07
C SER A 75 15.56 10.49 -23.25
N HIS A 76 16.30 9.40 -22.95
CA HIS A 76 17.52 9.38 -22.12
C HIS A 76 17.33 9.67 -20.61
N VAL A 77 16.09 9.70 -20.12
CA VAL A 77 15.78 9.81 -18.70
C VAL A 77 15.25 8.47 -18.18
N ALA A 78 15.94 7.89 -17.20
CA ALA A 78 15.48 6.71 -16.51
C ALA A 78 14.43 7.07 -15.46
N ARG A 79 13.30 6.36 -15.46
CA ARG A 79 12.20 6.51 -14.51
C ARG A 79 11.88 5.17 -13.88
N THR A 80 11.74 5.17 -12.56
CA THR A 80 11.30 3.99 -11.80
C THR A 80 9.79 3.96 -11.74
N LEU A 81 9.20 2.89 -12.26
CA LEU A 81 7.78 2.61 -12.17
C LEU A 81 7.52 1.72 -10.95
N VAL A 82 6.60 2.16 -10.10
CA VAL A 82 6.15 1.46 -8.90
C VAL A 82 4.63 1.34 -9.00
N PRO A 83 4.13 0.39 -9.82
CA PRO A 83 2.70 0.29 -10.11
C PRO A 83 1.88 -0.14 -8.88
N ALA A 84 2.47 -0.88 -7.94
CA ALA A 84 1.85 -1.18 -6.67
C ALA A 84 2.89 -1.22 -5.54
N PHE A 85 2.51 -0.77 -4.35
CA PHE A 85 3.34 -0.95 -3.16
C PHE A 85 2.49 -1.16 -1.90
N TYR A 86 3.15 -1.69 -0.86
CA TYR A 86 2.55 -1.95 0.44
C TYR A 86 3.18 -1.06 1.51
N ALA A 87 2.32 -0.48 2.35
CA ALA A 87 2.71 0.33 3.50
C ALA A 87 1.89 -0.04 4.74
N SER A 88 2.55 -0.16 5.88
CA SER A 88 1.87 -0.24 7.18
C SER A 88 1.58 1.18 7.67
N VAL A 89 0.36 1.38 8.18
CA VAL A 89 -0.02 2.63 8.83
C VAL A 89 0.72 2.73 10.17
N PRO A 90 1.52 3.78 10.41
CA PRO A 90 2.26 3.93 11.66
C PRO A 90 1.32 4.22 12.83
N SER A 91 1.75 3.83 14.04
CA SER A 91 1.13 4.25 15.31
C SER A 91 2.10 5.16 16.09
N PRO A 92 1.72 6.41 16.43
CA PRO A 92 0.45 7.06 16.14
C PRO A 92 0.30 7.49 14.67
N ALA A 93 -0.93 7.38 14.15
CA ALA A 93 -1.25 7.74 12.78
C ALA A 93 -1.56 9.25 12.67
N THR A 94 -0.57 10.03 12.26
CA THR A 94 -0.74 11.44 11.92
C THR A 94 -0.60 11.62 10.41
N VAL A 95 -1.12 12.72 9.85
CA VAL A 95 -0.94 13.01 8.42
C VAL A 95 0.55 12.99 8.04
N LYS A 96 1.41 13.54 8.90
CA LYS A 96 2.85 13.57 8.68
C LYS A 96 3.47 12.17 8.72
N SER A 97 3.13 11.33 9.71
CA SER A 97 3.70 9.98 9.82
C SER A 97 3.23 9.07 8.70
N VAL A 98 1.96 9.15 8.29
CA VAL A 98 1.45 8.40 7.14
C VAL A 98 2.11 8.87 5.84
N ALA A 99 2.19 10.19 5.60
CA ALA A 99 2.87 10.73 4.42
C ALA A 99 4.34 10.29 4.34
N ALA A 100 5.07 10.33 5.45
CA ALA A 100 6.44 9.85 5.51
C ALA A 100 6.58 8.37 5.17
N SER A 101 5.69 7.53 5.71
CA SER A 101 5.66 6.08 5.43
C SER A 101 5.47 5.83 3.92
N LEU A 102 4.53 6.53 3.28
CA LEU A 102 4.26 6.38 1.85
C LEU A 102 5.41 6.91 0.98
N LEU A 103 5.98 8.08 1.32
CA LEU A 103 7.14 8.63 0.62
C LEU A 103 8.35 7.68 0.68
N ALA A 104 8.59 7.07 1.84
CA ALA A 104 9.67 6.10 2.00
C ALA A 104 9.47 4.87 1.10
N LYS A 105 8.23 4.41 0.89
CA LYS A 105 7.91 3.30 -0.02
C LYS A 105 8.07 3.65 -1.50
N LEU A 106 8.03 4.94 -1.84
CA LEU A 106 8.29 5.45 -3.18
C LEU A 106 9.76 5.86 -3.40
N ASN A 107 10.67 5.45 -2.51
CA ASN A 107 12.11 5.77 -2.57
C ASN A 107 12.41 7.27 -2.56
N ASP A 108 11.57 8.07 -1.90
CA ASP A 108 11.84 9.48 -1.68
C ASP A 108 13.15 9.66 -0.87
N PRO A 109 14.06 10.56 -1.25
CA PRO A 109 15.37 10.70 -0.59
C PRO A 109 15.30 11.36 0.80
N SER A 110 14.19 12.02 1.12
CA SER A 110 14.01 12.73 2.40
C SER A 110 12.54 12.64 2.87
N PRO A 111 12.07 11.44 3.22
CA PRO A 111 10.64 11.16 3.42
C PRO A 111 10.09 11.84 4.69
N LEU A 112 10.95 12.28 5.60
CA LEU A 112 10.57 12.97 6.85
C LEU A 112 10.65 14.50 6.74
N ALA A 113 11.22 15.03 5.65
CA ALA A 113 11.54 16.44 5.54
C ALA A 113 10.37 17.28 4.99
N GLY A 114 10.22 18.47 5.55
CA GLY A 114 9.25 19.48 5.11
C GLY A 114 7.98 19.56 5.95
N THR A 115 7.08 20.46 5.53
CA THR A 115 5.74 20.60 6.09
C THR A 115 4.81 19.53 5.52
N THR A 116 3.69 19.27 6.21
CA THR A 116 2.66 18.33 5.74
C THR A 116 2.17 18.64 4.32
N ALA A 117 2.02 19.92 3.98
CA ALA A 117 1.61 20.34 2.64
C ALA A 117 2.67 19.99 1.58
N HIS A 118 3.95 20.26 1.86
CA HIS A 118 5.04 19.88 0.96
C HIS A 118 5.15 18.36 0.80
N MET A 119 5.03 17.61 1.88
CA MET A 119 5.04 16.14 1.84
C MET A 119 3.88 15.58 1.02
N THR A 120 2.68 16.15 1.18
CA THR A 120 1.50 15.75 0.39
C THR A 120 1.70 16.02 -1.09
N ASN A 121 2.21 17.20 -1.46
CA ASN A 121 2.49 17.52 -2.86
C ASN A 121 3.54 16.57 -3.46
N ARG A 122 4.63 16.31 -2.74
CA ARG A 122 5.67 15.35 -3.15
C ARG A 122 5.10 13.95 -3.34
N LEU A 123 4.25 13.50 -2.42
CA LEU A 123 3.59 12.19 -2.52
C LEU A 123 2.75 12.10 -3.79
N CYS A 124 1.91 13.12 -4.07
CA CYS A 124 1.10 13.14 -5.28
C CYS A 124 1.95 13.10 -6.56
N LEU A 125 3.05 13.88 -6.59
CA LEU A 125 3.98 13.90 -7.72
C LEU A 125 4.67 12.55 -7.92
N LEU A 126 5.10 11.89 -6.84
CA LEU A 126 5.74 10.58 -6.92
C LEU A 126 4.76 9.49 -7.34
N LEU A 127 3.54 9.47 -6.81
CA LEU A 127 2.50 8.52 -7.24
C LEU A 127 2.23 8.62 -8.75
N ALA A 128 2.19 9.85 -9.27
CA ALA A 128 2.03 10.09 -10.71
C ALA A 128 3.29 9.69 -11.51
N ALA A 129 4.47 10.09 -11.06
CA ALA A 129 5.74 9.83 -11.75
C ALA A 129 6.09 8.33 -11.79
N CYS A 130 5.72 7.58 -10.75
CA CYS A 130 5.91 6.15 -10.65
C CYS A 130 4.79 5.33 -11.32
N GLU A 131 3.80 5.98 -11.94
CA GLU A 131 2.62 5.32 -12.52
C GLU A 131 1.92 4.36 -11.54
N THR A 132 1.82 4.76 -10.27
CA THR A 132 1.22 3.93 -9.23
C THR A 132 -0.27 3.74 -9.49
N LYS A 133 -0.74 2.50 -9.36
CA LYS A 133 -2.12 2.07 -9.60
C LYS A 133 -2.78 1.49 -8.35
N LEU A 134 -2.00 1.03 -7.37
CA LEU A 134 -2.49 0.39 -6.16
C LEU A 134 -1.59 0.71 -4.97
N VAL A 135 -2.19 1.20 -3.89
CA VAL A 135 -1.52 1.33 -2.59
C VAL A 135 -2.22 0.41 -1.59
N LEU A 136 -1.48 -0.58 -1.08
CA LEU A 136 -1.98 -1.49 -0.05
C LEU A 136 -1.62 -0.93 1.33
N LEU A 137 -2.63 -0.44 2.06
CA LEU A 137 -2.48 0.04 3.44
C LEU A 137 -2.86 -1.05 4.43
N ASP A 138 -1.90 -1.46 5.27
CA ASP A 138 -2.14 -2.43 6.35
C ASP A 138 -2.18 -1.76 7.71
N GLU A 139 -2.77 -2.44 8.68
CA GLU A 139 -3.00 -1.91 10.03
C GLU A 139 -3.76 -0.58 10.05
N ILE A 140 -4.74 -0.44 9.14
CA ILE A 140 -5.56 0.77 9.02
C ILE A 140 -6.30 1.10 10.32
N HIS A 141 -6.47 0.12 11.21
CA HIS A 141 -7.06 0.35 12.52
C HIS A 141 -6.19 1.24 13.43
N HIS A 142 -4.89 1.40 13.15
CA HIS A 142 -4.05 2.42 13.81
C HIS A 142 -4.54 3.85 13.54
N LEU A 143 -5.30 4.09 12.46
CA LEU A 143 -5.99 5.37 12.24
C LEU A 143 -7.05 5.66 13.32
N PHE A 144 -7.53 4.63 14.02
CA PHE A 144 -8.59 4.71 15.02
C PHE A 144 -8.09 4.51 16.46
N ASP A 145 -6.84 4.07 16.64
CA ASP A 145 -6.24 3.76 17.94
C ASP A 145 -5.69 5.00 18.69
N ILE A 146 -5.87 6.20 18.12
CA ILE A 146 -5.60 7.44 18.84
C ILE A 146 -6.71 7.62 19.88
N GLN A 147 -6.33 7.43 21.14
CA GLN A 147 -7.11 7.52 22.38
C GLN A 147 -8.43 8.32 22.28
N LYS A 148 -9.45 7.81 23.00
CA LYS A 148 -10.85 8.26 23.17
C LYS A 148 -11.13 9.78 23.33
N THR A 149 -10.10 10.63 23.39
CA THR A 149 -10.17 12.09 23.56
C THR A 149 -9.96 12.91 22.28
N THR A 150 -9.59 12.33 21.12
CA THR A 150 -9.36 13.12 19.89
C THR A 150 -9.97 12.54 18.61
N THR A 151 -11.30 12.42 18.57
CA THR A 151 -12.10 12.11 17.35
C THR A 151 -11.71 12.96 16.12
N ARG A 152 -11.18 14.18 16.35
CA ARG A 152 -10.77 15.12 15.29
C ARG A 152 -9.55 14.65 14.47
N VAL A 153 -8.58 13.97 15.07
CA VAL A 153 -7.33 13.58 14.36
C VAL A 153 -7.58 12.44 13.39
N ASN A 154 -8.39 11.45 13.77
CA ASN A 154 -8.75 10.32 12.91
C ASN A 154 -9.48 10.80 11.66
N VAL A 155 -10.43 11.73 11.83
CA VAL A 155 -11.15 12.38 10.73
C VAL A 155 -10.18 13.16 9.82
N GLN A 156 -9.18 13.83 10.39
CA GLN A 156 -8.18 14.57 9.62
C GLN A 156 -7.35 13.65 8.71
N VAL A 157 -6.87 12.51 9.21
CA VAL A 157 -6.09 11.57 8.40
C VAL A 157 -6.94 10.93 7.31
N CYS A 158 -8.17 10.50 7.62
CA CYS A 158 -9.10 9.96 6.62
C CYS A 158 -9.43 10.99 5.52
N ASN A 159 -9.70 12.25 5.89
CA ASN A 159 -9.93 13.33 4.94
C ASN A 159 -8.70 13.62 4.08
N TRP A 160 -7.51 13.53 4.67
CA TRP A 160 -6.26 13.68 3.94
C TRP A 160 -6.05 12.53 2.94
N ILE A 161 -6.28 11.28 3.33
CA ILE A 161 -6.21 10.13 2.41
C ILE A 161 -7.18 10.35 1.24
N LYS A 162 -8.43 10.75 1.51
CA LYS A 162 -9.42 11.09 0.48
C LYS A 162 -8.91 12.18 -0.47
N THR A 163 -8.20 13.18 0.05
CA THR A 163 -7.62 14.27 -0.74
C THR A 163 -6.53 13.75 -1.67
N VAL A 164 -5.61 12.91 -1.17
CA VAL A 164 -4.55 12.29 -1.97
C VAL A 164 -5.16 11.43 -3.08
N VAL A 165 -6.05 10.50 -2.72
CA VAL A 165 -6.76 9.60 -3.64
C VAL A 165 -7.48 10.36 -4.76
N ASN A 166 -8.18 11.45 -4.42
CA ASN A 166 -8.86 12.28 -5.42
C ASN A 166 -7.90 13.03 -6.35
N ALA A 167 -6.75 13.47 -5.82
CA ALA A 167 -5.75 14.21 -6.58
C ALA A 167 -4.95 13.30 -7.53
N THR A 168 -4.69 12.06 -7.13
CA THR A 168 -3.82 11.14 -7.89
C THR A 168 -4.59 10.12 -8.70
N LYS A 169 -5.88 9.89 -8.42
CA LYS A 169 -6.68 8.80 -9.01
C LYS A 169 -6.07 7.42 -8.78
N VAL A 170 -5.56 7.23 -7.56
CA VAL A 170 -4.98 5.98 -7.04
C VAL A 170 -5.80 5.51 -5.86
#